data_AF-A0A2V9T8J4-F1
#
_entry.id   AF-A0A2V9T8J4-F1
#
_cell.length_a   1.000
_cell.length_b   1.000
_cell.length_c   1.000
_cell.angle_alpha   90.00
_cell.angle_beta   90.00
_cell.angle_gamma   90.00
#
_symmetry.space_group_name_H-M   'P 1'
#
loop_
_entity.id
_entity.type
_entity.pdbx_description
1 polymer ?
#
loop_
_entity_poly.entity_id
_entity_poly.type
_entity_poly.pdbx_seq_one_letter_code
_entity_poly.pdbx_strand_id
1 'polypeptide(L)'
;LGMVRQWQQLFYKRNYAETDLSDNPDFVTIAKAYKIHAQRVSEEAMSEFPVASGTADVLDRFLQSPEPELLVFDCQPEANVFPMVPSGAALSEMMFEED
;
A
#
# COMPACT_ATOMS: atom_id res chain seq x y z
N LEU A 1 2.72 5.68 -7.99
CA LEU A 1 2.96 6.80 -7.05
C LEU A 1 1.65 7.20 -6.36
N GLY A 2 1.28 6.55 -5.26
CA GLY A 2 -0.06 6.68 -4.65
C GLY A 2 -0.48 8.12 -4.31
N MET A 3 0.37 8.88 -3.62
CA MET A 3 0.05 10.26 -3.24
C MET A 3 -0.18 11.17 -4.46
N VAL A 4 0.75 11.17 -5.43
CA VAL A 4 0.60 12.00 -6.65
C VAL A 4 -0.63 11.55 -7.46
N ARG A 5 -0.90 10.25 -7.52
CA ARG A 5 -2.07 9.68 -8.19
C ARG A 5 -3.37 10.15 -7.54
N GLN A 6 -3.47 10.17 -6.20
CA GLN A 6 -4.64 10.72 -5.48
C GLN A 6 -4.88 12.19 -5.86
N TRP A 7 -3.83 13.01 -5.92
CA TRP A 7 -3.95 14.41 -6.36
C TRP A 7 -4.43 14.53 -7.80
N GLN A 8 -3.89 13.72 -8.72
CA GLN A 8 -4.30 13.68 -10.12
C GLN A 8 -5.77 13.23 -10.27
N GLN A 9 -6.20 12.27 -9.46
CA GLN A 9 -7.59 11.82 -9.38
C GLN A 9 -8.53 12.95 -8.91
N LEU A 10 -8.20 13.62 -7.81
CA LEU A 10 -9.07 14.62 -7.18
C LEU A 10 -9.10 15.96 -7.92
N PHE A 11 -7.96 16.46 -8.40
CA PHE A 11 -7.83 17.83 -8.89
C PHE A 11 -7.53 17.94 -10.39
N TYR A 12 -7.19 16.83 -11.05
CA TYR A 12 -6.79 16.82 -12.47
C TYR A 12 -7.62 15.85 -13.30
N LYS A 13 -8.88 15.59 -12.92
CA LYS A 13 -9.85 14.78 -13.69
C LYS A 13 -9.32 13.38 -14.04
N ARG A 14 -8.56 12.75 -13.13
CA ARG A 14 -7.90 11.45 -13.36
C ARG A 14 -6.95 11.44 -14.57
N ASN A 15 -6.40 12.59 -14.96
CA ASN A 15 -5.33 12.66 -15.94
C ASN A 15 -4.02 12.20 -15.30
N TYR A 16 -3.82 10.88 -15.30
CA TYR A 16 -2.65 10.27 -14.68
C TYR A 16 -1.41 10.49 -15.54
N ALA A 17 -0.38 11.08 -14.95
CA ALA A 17 0.87 11.41 -15.64
C ALA A 17 2.05 10.86 -14.83
N GLU A 18 2.69 9.81 -15.36
CA GLU A 18 3.89 9.16 -14.79
C GLU A 18 3.70 8.69 -13.34
N THR A 19 2.50 8.20 -13.01
CA THR A 19 2.18 7.68 -11.67
C THR A 19 1.92 6.19 -11.62
N ASP A 20 1.79 5.51 -12.77
CA ASP A 20 1.68 4.05 -12.80
C ASP A 20 3.04 3.44 -12.41
N LEU A 21 3.00 2.43 -11.54
CA LEU A 21 4.16 1.66 -11.10
C LEU A 21 3.88 0.15 -11.23
N SER A 22 2.98 -0.21 -12.15
CA SER A 22 2.65 -1.61 -12.47
C SER A 22 3.85 -2.39 -13.01
N ASP A 23 4.88 -1.69 -13.47
CA ASP A 23 6.16 -2.20 -13.97
C ASP A 23 7.26 -2.32 -12.89
N ASN A 24 6.91 -2.13 -11.61
CA ASN A 24 7.83 -2.36 -10.51
C ASN A 24 8.48 -3.75 -10.59
N PRO A 25 9.76 -3.88 -10.20
CA PRO A 25 10.42 -5.16 -10.20
C PRO A 25 9.84 -6.10 -9.14
N ASP A 26 10.08 -7.40 -9.30
CA ASP A 26 9.78 -8.37 -8.26
C ASP A 26 10.74 -8.19 -7.07
N PHE A 27 10.26 -7.47 -6.04
CA PHE A 27 10.99 -7.20 -4.81
C PHE A 27 11.38 -8.47 -4.04
N VAL A 28 10.60 -9.56 -4.14
CA VAL A 28 10.96 -10.84 -3.52
C VAL A 28 12.19 -11.42 -4.21
N THR A 29 12.24 -11.34 -5.54
CA THR A 29 13.41 -11.78 -6.31
C THR A 29 14.63 -10.89 -6.05
N ILE A 30 14.45 -9.57 -5.92
CA ILE A 30 15.55 -8.66 -5.53
C ILE A 30 16.11 -9.03 -4.16
N ALA A 31 15.26 -9.24 -3.14
CA ALA A 31 15.69 -9.56 -1.78
C ALA A 31 16.55 -10.84 -1.70
N LYS A 32 16.21 -11.85 -2.52
CA LYS A 32 17.00 -13.09 -2.62
C LYS A 32 18.46 -12.82 -3.04
N ALA A 33 18.70 -11.85 -3.94
CA ALA A 33 20.06 -11.49 -4.35
C ALA A 33 20.89 -10.92 -3.19
N TYR A 34 20.24 -10.31 -2.20
CA TYR A 34 20.86 -9.78 -0.98
C TYR A 34 20.87 -10.76 0.19
N LYS A 35 20.44 -12.02 -0.01
CA LYS A 35 20.29 -13.04 1.05
C LYS A 35 19.33 -12.61 2.16
N ILE A 36 18.36 -11.77 1.83
CA ILE A 36 17.27 -11.37 2.73
C ILE A 36 16.09 -12.30 2.49
N HIS A 37 15.54 -12.89 3.55
CA HIS A 37 14.32 -13.68 3.41
C HIS A 37 13.17 -12.74 3.03
N ALA A 38 12.36 -13.14 2.05
CA ALA A 38 11.27 -12.31 1.57
C ALA A 38 10.04 -13.13 1.22
N GLN A 39 8.87 -12.57 1.52
CA GLN A 39 7.57 -13.18 1.24
C GLN A 39 6.61 -12.13 0.68
N ARG A 40 5.74 -12.54 -0.23
CA ARG A 40 4.62 -11.74 -0.72
C ARG A 40 3.33 -12.15 -0.03
N VAL A 41 2.49 -11.18 0.31
CA VAL A 41 1.13 -11.39 0.84
C VAL A 41 0.17 -10.55 -0.02
N SER A 42 -0.89 -11.19 -0.54
CA SER A 42 -1.87 -10.52 -1.38
C SER A 42 -2.85 -9.69 -0.56
N GLU A 43 -3.55 -8.76 -1.20
CA GLU A 43 -4.56 -7.93 -0.54
C GLU A 43 -5.68 -8.78 0.09
N GLU A 44 -6.11 -9.85 -0.59
CA GLU A 44 -7.18 -10.75 -0.11
C GLU A 44 -6.80 -11.46 1.18
N ALA A 45 -5.51 -11.66 1.46
CA ALA A 45 -5.06 -12.25 2.71
C ALA A 45 -5.38 -11.37 3.93
N MET A 46 -5.70 -10.09 3.70
CA MET A 46 -6.05 -9.08 4.71
C MET A 46 -7.48 -8.54 4.55
N SER A 47 -8.32 -9.14 3.70
CA SER A 47 -9.67 -8.61 3.40
C SER A 47 -10.68 -8.80 4.55
N GLU A 48 -10.37 -9.61 5.55
CA GLU A 48 -11.23 -9.92 6.69
C GLU A 48 -10.57 -9.51 8.02
N PHE A 49 -11.40 -9.13 8.99
CA PHE A 49 -10.97 -8.87 10.37
C PHE A 49 -11.75 -9.75 11.36
N PRO A 50 -11.07 -10.55 12.22
CA PRO A 50 -9.62 -10.71 12.29
C PRO A 50 -9.06 -11.43 11.05
N VAL A 51 -7.79 -11.18 10.73
CA VAL A 51 -7.13 -11.83 9.58
C VAL A 51 -7.07 -13.34 9.76
N ALA A 52 -7.06 -14.10 8.65
CA ALA A 52 -6.98 -15.55 8.68
C ALA A 52 -5.73 -16.03 9.45
N SER A 53 -5.83 -17.16 10.15
CA SER A 53 -4.73 -17.67 10.99
C SER A 53 -3.41 -17.84 10.24
N GLY A 54 -3.46 -18.29 8.98
CA GLY A 54 -2.26 -18.40 8.15
C GLY A 54 -1.59 -17.05 7.87
N THR A 55 -2.37 -15.98 7.67
CA THR A 55 -1.83 -14.62 7.53
C THR A 55 -1.25 -14.12 8.85
N ALA A 56 -1.96 -14.35 9.97
CA ALA A 56 -1.46 -14.00 11.30
C ALA A 56 -0.12 -14.66 11.61
N ASP A 57 0.01 -15.96 11.35
CA ASP A 57 1.25 -16.72 11.56
C ASP A 57 2.43 -16.15 10.72
N VAL A 58 2.15 -15.74 9.47
CA VAL A 58 3.15 -15.10 8.60
C VAL A 58 3.62 -13.76 9.18
N LEU A 59 2.69 -12.93 9.65
CA LEU A 59 2.99 -11.63 10.25
C LEU A 59 3.76 -11.79 11.56
N ASP A 60 3.33 -12.71 12.43
CA ASP A 60 4.00 -12.99 13.70
C ASP A 60 5.43 -13.48 13.48
N ARG A 61 5.64 -14.42 12.55
CA ARG A 61 6.98 -14.88 12.15
C ARG A 61 7.83 -13.73 11.62
N PHE A 62 7.28 -12.90 10.72
CA PHE A 62 7.99 -11.76 10.15
C PHE A 62 8.44 -10.77 11.23
N LEU A 63 7.55 -10.43 12.17
CA LEU A 63 7.82 -9.47 13.25
C LEU A 63 8.76 -10.03 14.33
N GLN A 64 8.79 -11.35 14.53
CA GLN A 64 9.65 -12.01 15.52
C GLN A 64 11.00 -12.46 14.96
N SER A 65 11.25 -12.31 13.66
CA SER A 65 12.49 -12.78 13.05
C SER A 65 13.71 -12.07 13.63
N PRO A 66 14.75 -12.81 14.05
CA PRO A 66 16.03 -12.22 14.48
C PRO A 66 16.91 -11.79 13.30
N GLU A 67 16.50 -12.09 12.07
CA GLU A 67 17.24 -11.85 10.83
C GLU A 67 16.54 -10.78 9.96
N PRO A 68 17.22 -10.17 8.97
CA PRO A 68 16.59 -9.28 8.02
C PRO A 68 15.49 -9.98 7.20
N GLU A 69 14.33 -9.34 7.13
CA GLU A 69 13.14 -9.84 6.43
C GLU A 69 12.53 -8.75 5.55
N LEU A 70 11.94 -9.14 4.42
CA LEU A 70 11.13 -8.27 3.56
C LEU A 70 9.74 -8.87 3.35
N LEU A 71 8.71 -8.14 3.77
CA LEU A 71 7.33 -8.46 3.43
C LEU A 71 6.87 -7.52 2.31
N VAL A 72 6.48 -8.10 1.16
CA VAL A 72 5.86 -7.37 0.06
C VAL A 72 4.36 -7.57 0.18
N PHE A 73 3.64 -6.51 0.54
CA PHE A 73 2.19 -6.55 0.67
C PHE A 73 1.53 -5.86 -0.52
N ASP A 74 0.59 -6.56 -1.17
CA ASP A 74 -0.20 -6.00 -2.27
C ASP A 74 -1.32 -5.13 -1.71
N CYS A 75 -1.47 -3.91 -2.25
CA CYS A 75 -2.51 -2.97 -1.84
C CYS A 75 -3.28 -2.47 -3.07
N GLN A 76 -4.55 -2.14 -2.88
CA GLN A 76 -5.40 -1.52 -3.89
C GLN A 76 -4.72 -0.27 -4.51
N PRO A 77 -4.36 -0.28 -5.81
CA PRO A 77 -3.60 0.81 -6.42
C PRO A 77 -4.32 2.15 -6.42
N GLU A 78 -5.66 2.15 -6.37
CA GLU A 78 -6.52 3.35 -6.36
C GLU A 78 -6.99 3.81 -4.96
N ALA A 79 -6.51 3.20 -3.86
CA ALA A 79 -6.87 3.64 -2.51
C ALA A 79 -6.42 5.08 -2.22
N ASN A 80 -7.30 5.89 -1.63
CA ASN A 80 -7.02 7.28 -1.27
C ASN A 80 -6.92 7.44 0.25
N VAL A 81 -6.17 8.45 0.69
CA VAL A 81 -6.05 8.79 2.11
C VAL A 81 -7.10 9.83 2.47
N PHE A 82 -8.00 9.47 3.38
CA PHE A 82 -9.01 10.34 3.97
C PHE A 82 -8.97 10.26 5.51
N PRO A 83 -9.46 11.29 6.22
CA PRO A 83 -9.91 12.57 5.66
C PRO A 83 -8.76 13.46 5.18
N MET A 84 -9.04 14.39 4.27
CA MET A 84 -8.04 15.27 3.66
C MET A 84 -8.53 16.72 3.64
N VAL A 85 -7.69 17.67 4.08
CA VAL A 85 -7.93 19.11 3.88
C VAL A 85 -7.16 19.55 2.63
N PRO A 86 -7.84 20.01 1.56
CA PRO A 86 -7.16 20.51 0.36
C PRO A 86 -6.22 21.68 0.64
N SER A 87 -5.24 21.88 -0.25
CA SER A 87 -4.36 23.05 -0.14
C SER A 87 -5.17 24.34 -0.27
N GLY A 88 -4.98 25.25 0.68
CA GLY A 88 -5.68 26.53 0.75
C GLY A 88 -7.06 26.49 1.41
N ALA A 89 -7.56 25.31 1.81
CA ALA A 89 -8.83 25.17 2.52
C ALA A 89 -8.66 25.29 4.05
N ALA A 90 -9.73 25.67 4.76
CA ALA A 90 -9.78 25.65 6.21
C ALA A 90 -9.95 24.22 6.75
N LEU A 91 -9.60 23.98 8.01
CA LEU A 91 -9.80 22.67 8.66
C LEU A 91 -11.27 22.23 8.68
N SER A 92 -12.21 23.18 8.67
CA SER A 92 -13.65 22.91 8.59
C SER A 92 -14.13 22.44 7.21
N GLU A 93 -13.30 22.56 6.17
CA GLU A 93 -13.60 22.21 4.78
C GLU A 93 -12.95 20.86 4.40
N MET A 94 -12.83 19.97 5.37
CA MET A 94 -12.25 18.64 5.22
C MET A 94 -13.09 17.77 4.29
N MET A 95 -12.43 17.10 3.34
CA MET A 95 -13.03 16.09 2.49
C MET A 95 -13.00 14.73 3.20
N PHE A 96 -14.11 14.02 3.13
CA PHE A 96 -14.26 12.63 3.56
C PHE A 96 -14.36 11.73 2.33
N GLU A 97 -14.22 10.42 2.54
CA GLU A 97 -14.49 9.45 1.49
C GLU A 97 -15.96 9.56 1.06
N GLU A 98 -16.21 9.62 -0.25
CA GLU A 98 -17.58 9.53 -0.79
C GLU A 98 -18.04 8.06 -0.65
N ASP A 99 -19.24 7.84 -0.10
CA ASP A 99 -19.87 6.50 0.00
C ASP A 99 -20.03 5.81 -1.36
#